data_AF-A0A957SMF5-F1
#
_entry.id   AF-A0A957SMF5-F1
#
_cell.length_a   1.000
_cell.length_b   1.000
_cell.length_c   1.000
_cell.angle_alpha   90.00
_cell.angle_beta   90.00
_cell.angle_gamma   90.00
#
_symmetry.space_group_name_H-M   'P 1'
#
loop_
_entity.id
_entity.type
_entity.pdbx_description
1 polymer ?
#
loop_
_entity_poly.entity_id
_entity_poly.type
_entity_poly.pdbx_seq_one_letter_code
_entity_poly.pdbx_strand_id
1 'polypeptide(L)'
;NEYTRVQQESTLWQQKIEYAQNRQAELLAYRDYIQSDDYVAQVAREELNMVQPGDNVVVVVAGDGQEGVVPRADSEVLAPILGQPPIWQQWFNLFVQQSSSYR
;
A
#
# COMPACT_ATOMS: atom_id res chain seq x y z
N ASN A 1 20.98 -58.38 -10.47
CA ASN A 1 20.99 -56.96 -10.02
C ASN A 1 19.58 -56.47 -9.66
N GLU A 2 18.90 -57.18 -8.76
CA GLU A 2 17.58 -56.75 -8.26
C GLU A 2 17.72 -55.79 -7.07
N TYR A 3 18.76 -55.99 -6.25
CA TYR A 3 19.10 -55.11 -5.12
C TYR A 3 19.26 -53.65 -5.54
N THR A 4 19.95 -53.40 -6.66
CA THR A 4 20.15 -52.03 -7.18
C THR A 4 18.85 -51.39 -7.65
N ARG A 5 17.92 -52.17 -8.21
CA ARG A 5 16.61 -51.67 -8.66
C ARG A 5 15.75 -51.26 -7.46
N VAL A 6 15.70 -52.10 -6.43
CA VAL A 6 14.95 -51.82 -5.20
C VAL A 6 15.49 -50.58 -4.49
N GLN A 7 16.83 -50.41 -4.45
CA GLN A 7 17.45 -49.22 -3.88
C GLN A 7 17.08 -47.95 -4.66
N GLN A 8 17.11 -47.99 -6.00
CA GLN A 8 16.71 -46.85 -6.83
C GLN A 8 15.24 -46.48 -6.63
N GLU A 9 14.34 -47.47 -6.58
CA GLU A 9 12.92 -47.26 -6.32
C GLU A 9 12.71 -46.64 -4.93
N SER A 10 13.39 -47.13 -3.89
CA SER A 10 13.33 -46.56 -2.54
C SER A 10 13.75 -45.09 -2.52
N THR A 11 14.86 -44.74 -3.17
CA THR A 11 15.34 -43.36 -3.25
C THR A 11 14.34 -42.46 -3.96
N LEU A 12 13.76 -42.91 -5.08
CA LEU A 12 12.75 -42.15 -5.82
C LEU A 12 11.50 -41.90 -4.97
N TRP A 13 11.05 -42.91 -4.22
CA TRP A 13 9.90 -42.75 -3.34
C TRP A 13 10.19 -41.81 -2.16
N GLN A 14 11.39 -41.88 -1.58
CA GLN A 14 11.82 -40.96 -0.53
C GLN A 14 11.82 -39.50 -1.01
N GLN A 15 12.37 -39.24 -2.21
CA GLN A 15 12.35 -37.90 -2.81
C GLN A 15 10.93 -37.38 -3.03
N LYS A 16 10.01 -38.25 -3.49
CA LYS A 16 8.60 -37.87 -3.67
C LYS A 16 7.91 -37.55 -2.34
N ILE A 17 8.20 -38.32 -1.29
CA ILE A 17 7.66 -38.07 0.06
C ILE A 17 8.17 -36.73 0.58
N GLU A 18 9.47 -36.48 0.48
CA GLU A 18 10.08 -35.22 0.93
C GLU A 18 9.49 -34.02 0.18
N TYR A 19 9.37 -34.11 -1.15
CA TYR A 19 8.73 -33.08 -1.95
C TYR A 19 7.27 -32.83 -1.52
N ALA A 20 6.49 -33.90 -1.33
CA ALA A 20 5.10 -33.78 -0.92
C ALA A 20 4.95 -33.17 0.48
N GLN A 21 5.83 -33.52 1.42
CA GLN A 21 5.85 -32.96 2.78
C GLN A 21 6.20 -31.48 2.78
N ASN A 22 7.24 -31.09 2.03
CA ASN A 22 7.61 -29.67 1.87
C ASN A 22 6.44 -28.88 1.26
N ARG A 23 5.81 -29.42 0.21
CA ARG A 23 4.67 -28.77 -0.42
C ARG A 23 3.47 -28.65 0.52
N GLN A 24 3.22 -29.66 1.34
CA GLN A 24 2.17 -29.63 2.36
C GLN A 24 2.46 -28.53 3.39
N ALA A 25 3.69 -28.42 3.88
CA ALA A 25 4.09 -27.41 4.85
C ALA A 25 3.89 -25.99 4.31
N GLU A 26 4.30 -25.73 3.05
CA GLU A 26 4.06 -24.45 2.38
C GLU A 26 2.57 -24.10 2.28
N LEU A 27 1.75 -25.07 1.85
CA LEU A 27 0.31 -24.86 1.69
C LEU A 27 -0.39 -24.61 3.02
N LEU A 28 0.04 -25.28 4.08
CA LEU A 28 -0.48 -25.04 5.43
C LEU A 28 -0.11 -23.63 5.91
N ALA A 29 1.15 -23.22 5.75
CA ALA A 29 1.57 -21.86 6.12
C ALA A 29 0.80 -20.79 5.35
N TYR A 30 0.58 -21.00 4.05
CA TYR A 30 -0.21 -20.06 3.23
C TYR A 30 -1.68 -20.01 3.64
N ARG A 31 -2.29 -21.17 3.90
CA ARG A 31 -3.66 -21.24 4.42
C ARG A 31 -3.78 -20.49 5.74
N ASP A 32 -2.85 -20.72 6.66
CA ASP A 32 -2.88 -20.11 7.99
C ASP A 32 -2.71 -18.58 7.90
N TYR A 33 -1.88 -18.10 6.97
CA TYR A 33 -1.76 -16.68 6.67
C TYR A 33 -3.09 -16.08 6.17
N ILE A 34 -3.75 -16.70 5.19
CA ILE A 34 -5.04 -16.21 4.67
C ILE A 34 -6.14 -16.23 5.73
N GLN A 35 -6.08 -17.19 6.66
CA GLN A 35 -7.02 -17.29 7.76
C GLN A 35 -6.72 -16.34 8.92
N SER A 36 -5.60 -15.62 8.89
CA SER A 36 -5.22 -14.67 9.93
C SER A 36 -6.03 -13.38 9.88
N ASP A 37 -6.21 -12.76 11.05
CA ASP A 37 -6.86 -11.47 11.18
C ASP A 37 -6.11 -10.37 10.43
N ASP A 38 -4.78 -10.47 10.33
CA ASP A 38 -3.93 -9.52 9.59
C ASP A 38 -4.29 -9.51 8.10
N TYR A 39 -4.49 -10.68 7.49
CA TYR A 39 -4.92 -10.80 6.10
C TYR A 39 -6.32 -10.20 5.90
N VAL A 40 -7.25 -10.49 6.82
CA VAL A 40 -8.60 -9.91 6.79
C VAL A 40 -8.55 -8.38 6.88
N ALA A 41 -7.73 -7.84 7.78
CA ALA A 41 -7.56 -6.40 7.94
C ALA A 41 -6.93 -5.74 6.71
N GLN A 42 -5.96 -6.42 6.08
CA GLN A 42 -5.36 -5.97 4.82
C GLN A 42 -6.41 -5.87 3.71
N VAL A 43 -7.15 -6.96 3.45
CA VAL A 43 -8.20 -7.00 2.41
C VAL A 43 -9.28 -5.96 2.68
N ALA A 44 -9.72 -5.83 3.95
CA ALA A 44 -10.69 -4.84 4.35
C ALA A 44 -10.26 -3.42 3.99
N ARG A 45 -8.99 -3.06 4.26
CA ARG A 45 -8.47 -1.71 4.00
C ARG A 45 -8.17 -1.46 2.52
N GLU A 46 -7.49 -2.40 1.86
CA GLU A 46 -6.92 -2.19 0.53
C GLU A 46 -7.93 -2.46 -0.59
N GLU A 47 -8.75 -3.50 -0.46
CA GLU A 47 -9.69 -3.90 -1.52
C GLU A 47 -11.10 -3.36 -1.27
N LEU A 48 -11.54 -3.38 -0.01
CA LEU A 48 -12.91 -3.03 0.35
C LEU A 48 -13.05 -1.58 0.86
N ASN A 49 -11.95 -0.86 1.07
CA ASN A 49 -11.93 0.49 1.67
C ASN A 49 -12.73 0.59 2.99
N MET A 50 -12.75 -0.51 3.75
CA MET A 50 -13.38 -0.59 5.06
C MET A 50 -12.40 -0.12 6.13
N VAL A 51 -12.95 0.46 7.21
CA VAL A 51 -12.20 0.95 8.36
C VAL A 51 -12.65 0.26 9.64
N GLN A 52 -11.73 0.12 10.60
CA GLN A 52 -12.03 -0.53 11.86
C GLN A 52 -12.83 0.43 12.77
N PRO A 53 -13.72 -0.08 13.64
CA PRO A 53 -14.37 0.76 14.63
C PRO A 53 -13.32 1.49 15.51
N GLY A 54 -13.39 2.82 15.53
CA GLY A 54 -12.44 3.68 16.24
C GLY A 54 -11.39 4.36 15.35
N ASP A 55 -11.27 3.95 14.08
CA ASP A 55 -10.42 4.64 13.10
C ASP A 55 -11.03 5.99 12.68
N ASN A 56 -10.18 6.99 12.46
CA ASN A 56 -10.59 8.30 11.94
C ASN A 56 -10.38 8.37 10.43
N VAL A 57 -11.45 8.32 9.65
CA VAL A 57 -11.39 8.46 8.19
C VAL A 57 -11.26 9.92 7.81
N VAL A 58 -10.16 10.29 7.15
CA VAL A 58 -9.94 11.63 6.61
C VAL A 58 -10.16 11.60 5.11
N VAL A 59 -11.21 12.27 4.64
CA VAL A 59 -11.44 12.50 3.22
C VAL A 59 -10.90 13.87 2.86
N VAL A 60 -9.86 13.92 2.02
CA VAL A 60 -9.34 15.18 1.49
C VAL A 60 -10.21 15.57 0.30
N VAL A 61 -11.15 16.48 0.52
CA VAL A 61 -11.90 17.10 -0.57
C VAL A 61 -11.03 18.23 -1.13
N ALA A 62 -10.66 18.13 -2.40
CA ALA A 62 -10.09 19.25 -3.13
C ALA A 62 -11.20 20.30 -3.33
N GLY A 63 -11.33 21.21 -2.38
CA GLY A 63 -12.32 22.28 -2.47
C GLY A 63 -11.88 23.36 -3.46
N ASP A 64 -12.63 23.55 -4.53
CA ASP A 64 -13.06 24.88 -4.94
C ASP A 64 -13.97 25.42 -3.82
N GLY A 65 -13.34 26.18 -2.92
CA GLY A 65 -13.78 26.35 -1.54
C GLY A 65 -15.27 26.61 -1.33
N GLN A 66 -15.90 25.79 -0.49
CA GLN A 66 -16.95 26.23 0.42
C GLN A 66 -16.71 25.63 1.81
N GLU A 67 -16.54 26.55 2.75
CA GLU A 67 -16.23 26.33 4.14
C GLU A 67 -17.42 25.68 4.87
N GLY A 68 -17.19 24.50 5.44
CA GLY A 68 -17.94 24.07 6.61
C GLY A 68 -17.44 24.86 7.82
N VAL A 69 -18.24 25.81 8.29
CA VAL A 69 -17.94 26.67 9.44
C VAL A 69 -17.73 25.80 10.69
N VAL A 70 -16.48 25.73 11.15
CA VAL A 70 -16.14 25.43 12.54
C VAL A 70 -15.66 26.76 13.13
N PRO A 71 -16.20 27.25 14.26
CA PRO A 71 -15.69 28.46 14.88
C PRO A 71 -14.34 28.11 15.54
N ARG A 72 -13.27 28.13 14.76
CA ARG A 72 -11.92 28.21 15.29
C ARG A 72 -11.64 29.67 15.57
N ALA A 73 -11.71 30.03 16.84
CA ALA A 73 -11.04 31.22 17.33
C ALA A 73 -9.57 31.17 16.87
N ASP A 74 -9.06 32.33 16.47
CA ASP A 74 -7.66 32.60 16.16
C ASP A 74 -7.23 32.34 14.71
N SER A 75 -7.86 33.06 13.78
CA SER A 75 -7.25 33.38 12.48
C SER A 75 -6.50 34.70 12.58
N GLU A 76 -5.24 34.67 13.04
CA GLU A 76 -4.26 35.67 12.60
C GLU A 76 -3.95 35.35 11.13
N VAL A 77 -4.75 35.93 10.24
CA VAL A 77 -4.49 35.92 8.81
C VAL A 77 -3.21 36.73 8.59
N LEU A 78 -2.09 36.05 8.33
CA LEU A 78 -0.93 36.64 7.67
C LEU A 78 -1.41 37.15 6.31
N ALA A 79 -1.80 38.41 6.27
CA ALA A 79 -2.12 39.11 5.04
C ALA A 79 -0.94 38.95 4.06
N PRO A 80 -1.19 38.68 2.77
CA PRO A 80 -0.12 38.67 1.79
C PRO A 80 0.59 40.03 1.83
N ILE A 81 1.92 40.01 1.96
CA ILE A 81 2.74 41.21 1.72
C ILE A 81 2.40 41.64 0.28
N LEU A 82 1.70 42.77 0.18
CA LEU A 82 1.13 43.28 -1.07
C LEU A 82 2.14 43.20 -2.21
N GLY A 83 1.80 42.44 -3.25
CA GLY A 83 2.54 42.38 -4.51
C GLY A 83 3.43 41.16 -4.74
N GLN A 84 3.55 40.23 -3.79
CA GLN A 84 4.26 38.97 -4.06
C GLN A 84 3.31 37.84 -4.48
N PRO A 85 3.65 37.10 -5.57
CA PRO A 85 2.89 35.93 -5.96
C PRO A 85 2.95 34.87 -4.83
N PRO A 86 1.86 34.10 -4.64
CA PRO A 86 1.85 32.99 -3.70
C PRO A 86 3.05 32.04 -3.88
N ILE A 87 3.56 31.45 -2.80
CA ILE A 87 4.74 30.59 -2.79
C ILE A 87 4.66 29.47 -3.84
N TRP A 88 3.48 28.85 -4.02
CA TRP A 88 3.29 27.79 -5.03
C TRP A 88 3.52 28.29 -6.47
N GLN A 89 3.15 29.54 -6.76
CA GLN A 89 3.31 30.13 -8.08
C GLN A 89 4.78 30.43 -8.38
N GLN A 90 5.55 30.76 -7.33
CA GLN A 90 7.00 30.88 -7.42
C GLN A 90 7.65 29.54 -7.75
N TRP A 91 7.25 28.45 -7.08
CA TRP A 91 7.71 27.09 -7.40
C TRP A 91 7.37 26.69 -8.83
N PHE A 92 6.14 26.92 -9.27
CA PHE A 92 5.69 26.56 -10.61
C PHE A 92 6.49 27.27 -11.72
N ASN A 93 6.79 28.56 -11.54
CA ASN A 93 7.56 29.34 -12.50
C ASN A 93 8.97 28.80 -12.73
N LEU A 94 9.59 28.17 -11.72
CA LEU A 94 10.91 27.54 -11.87
C LEU A 94 10.88 26.40 -12.89
N PHE A 95 9.77 25.66 -12.99
CA PHE A 95 9.66 24.49 -13.85
C PHE A 95 9.13 24.82 -15.25
N VAL A 96 8.30 25.86 -15.39
CA VAL A 96 7.64 26.16 -16.67
C VAL A 96 8.49 27.05 -17.59
N GLN A 97 9.28 28.00 -17.07
CA GLN A 97 10.12 28.87 -17.91
C GLN A 97 11.27 28.14 -18.61
N GLN A 98 11.73 27.00 -18.07
CA GLN A 98 12.83 26.22 -18.65
C GLN A 98 12.44 25.48 -19.94
N SER A 99 11.13 25.38 -20.23
CA SER A 99 10.62 24.74 -21.44
C SER A 99 10.61 25.66 -22.68
N SER A 100 10.86 26.97 -22.50
CA SER A 100 10.81 27.97 -23.58
C SER A 100 12.14 28.21 -24.32
N SER A 101 13.24 27.54 -23.95
CA SER A 101 14.57 27.78 -24.55
C SER A 101 14.96 26.82 -25.68
N TYR A 102 14.03 26.02 -26.21
CA TYR A 102 14.26 25.21 -27.41
C TYR A 102 13.25 25.56 -28.51
N ARG A 103 13.46 26.71 -29.17
CA ARG A 103 13.12 26.95 -30.57
C ARG A 103 14.08 27.94 -31.20
#